data_AF-A0A537RW76-F1
#
_entry.id   AF-A0A537RW76-F1
#
_cell.length_a   1.000
_cell.length_b   1.000
_cell.length_c   1.000
_cell.angle_alpha   90.00
_cell.angle_beta   90.00
_cell.angle_gamma   90.00
#
_symmetry.space_group_name_H-M   'P 1'
#
loop_
_entity.id
_entity.type
_entity.pdbx_description
1 polymer ?
#
loop_
_entity_poly.entity_id
_entity_poly.type
_entity_poly.pdbx_seq_one_letter_code
_entity_poly.pdbx_strand_id
1 'polypeptide(L)' 'MAKVICSEAIWRVVDRSMQVLGGLGITDDTIVARLFREVRPFRIYDGPSEVHRWSIAQRVLRTGGAPQ' A
#
# COMPACT_ATOMS: atom_id res chain seq x y z
N MET A 1 -11.28 0.65 4.58
CA MET A 1 -10.69 1.71 3.72
C MET A 1 -9.31 2.14 4.19
N ALA A 2 -9.15 2.57 5.45
CA ALA A 2 -7.88 3.07 6.00
C ALA A 2 -6.67 2.17 5.68
N LYS A 3 -6.76 0.86 5.97
CA LYS A 3 -5.67 -0.11 5.71
C LYS A 3 -5.14 -0.04 4.27
N VAL A 4 -6.03 -0.16 3.28
CA VAL A 4 -5.66 -0.13 1.85
C VAL A 4 -5.04 1.21 1.48
N ILE A 5 -5.62 2.32 1.93
CA ILE A 5 -5.12 3.65 1.61
C ILE A 5 -3.72 3.85 2.17
N CYS A 6 -3.53 3.54 3.45
CA CYS A 6 -2.24 3.69 4.13
C CYS A 6 -1.18 2.76 3.53
N SER A 7 -1.49 1.48 3.30
CA SER A 7 -0.54 0.51 2.76
C SER A 7 -0.09 0.86 1.32
N GLU A 8 -0.98 1.38 0.49
CA GLU A 8 -0.66 1.83 -0.86
C GLU A 8 0.06 3.20 -0.88
N ALA A 9 -0.25 4.08 0.08
CA ALA A 9 0.42 5.37 0.21
C ALA A 9 1.88 5.19 0.67
N ILE A 10 2.11 4.43 1.73
CA ILE A 10 3.46 4.23 2.28
C ILE A 10 4.37 3.50 1.27
N TRP A 11 3.83 2.52 0.52
CA TRP A 11 4.56 1.89 -0.59
C TRP A 11 5.06 2.91 -1.61
N ARG A 12 4.17 3.80 -2.08
CA ARG A 12 4.52 4.86 -3.04
C ARG A 12 5.52 5.88 -2.49
N VAL A 13 5.50 6.14 -1.19
CA VAL A 13 6.43 7.10 -0.55
C VAL A 13 7.84 6.49 -0.45
N VAL A 14 7.94 5.24 0.00
CA VAL A 14 9.22 4.56 0.15
C VAL A 14 9.87 4.33 -1.21
N ASP A 15 9.10 3.86 -2.20
CA ASP A 15 9.56 3.65 -3.57
C ASP A 15 10.14 4.93 -4.20
N ARG A 16 9.44 6.06 -4.06
CA ARG A 16 9.96 7.37 -4.51
C ARG A 16 11.20 7.80 -3.76
N SER A 17 11.29 7.50 -2.47
CA SER A 17 12.48 7.81 -1.66
C SER A 17 13.70 7.02 -2.15
N MET A 18 13.52 5.75 -2.52
CA MET A 18 14.59 4.94 -3.13
C MET A 18 15.04 5.56 -4.46
N GLN A 19 14.09 5.96 -5.31
CA GLN A 19 14.40 6.55 -6.60
C GLN A 19 15.18 7.86 -6.48
N VAL A 20 14.86 8.71 -5.49
CA VAL A 20 15.58 9.96 -5.21
C VAL A 20 17.01 9.69 -4.75
N LEU A 21 17.23 8.62 -3.98
CA LEU A 21 18.57 8.22 -3.52
C LEU A 21 19.40 7.50 -4.59
N GLY A 22 18.81 7.10 -5.72
CA GLY A 22 19.50 6.38 -6.78
C GLY A 22 20.11 5.06 -6.29
N GLY A 23 21.38 4.80 -6.62
CA GLY A 23 22.08 3.59 -6.18
C GLY A 23 22.15 3.42 -4.66
N LEU A 24 22.17 4.52 -3.90
CA LEU A 24 22.16 4.50 -2.44
C LEU A 24 20.80 4.04 -1.87
N GLY A 25 19.72 4.16 -2.65
CA GLY A 25 18.38 3.77 -2.23
C GLY A 25 18.18 2.26 -2.10
N ILE A 26 19.09 1.46 -2.68
CA ILE A 26 19.05 -0.01 -2.64
C ILE A 26 20.14 -0.62 -1.75
N THR A 27 21.06 0.18 -1.22
CA THR A 27 22.07 -0.28 -0.26
C THR A 27 21.54 -0.20 1.16
N ASP A 28 22.22 -0.88 2.10
CA ASP A 28 21.89 -0.82 3.51
C ASP A 28 22.52 0.40 4.22
N ASP A 29 23.13 1.33 3.47
CA ASP A 29 23.69 2.58 3.97
C ASP A 29 22.61 3.58 4.39
N THR A 30 21.38 3.39 3.89
CA THR A 30 20.22 4.19 4.29
C THR A 30 19.11 3.30 4.83
N ILE A 31 18.26 3.89 5.66
CA ILE A 31 17.08 3.20 6.21
C ILE A 31 16.06 2.79 5.14
N VAL A 32 16.10 3.41 3.97
CA VAL A 32 15.05 3.29 2.94
C VAL A 32 14.96 1.88 2.38
N ALA A 33 16.08 1.21 2.14
CA ALA A 33 16.09 -0.18 1.67
C ALA A 33 15.44 -1.14 2.68
N ARG A 34 15.64 -0.91 3.98
CA ARG A 34 14.97 -1.68 5.04
C ARG A 34 13.46 -1.43 5.04
N LEU A 35 13.04 -0.16 4.99
CA LEU A 35 11.62 0.20 4.93
C LEU A 35 10.93 -0.40 3.71
N PHE A 36 11.60 -0.45 2.55
CA PHE A 36 11.03 -1.05 1.35
C PHE A 36 10.72 -2.54 1.55
N ARG A 37 11.64 -3.27 2.18
CA ARG A 37 11.47 -4.70 2.52
C ARG A 37 10.33 -4.91 3.53
N GLU A 38 10.16 -4.00 4.50
CA GLU A 38 9.10 -4.08 5.52
C GLU A 38 7.71 -3.69 4.98
N VAL A 39 7.64 -2.70 4.09
CA VAL A 39 6.36 -2.22 3.54
C VAL A 39 5.81 -3.17 2.47
N ARG A 40 6.67 -3.87 1.74
CA ARG A 40 6.25 -4.84 0.71
C ARG A 40 5.23 -5.87 1.22
N PRO A 41 5.46 -6.55 2.36
CA PRO A 41 4.52 -7.52 2.88
C PRO A 41 3.32 -6.89 3.61
N PHE A 42 3.40 -5.63 4.07
CA PHE A 42 2.28 -4.92 4.69
C PHE A 42 1.03 -4.82 3.78
N ARG A 43 1.22 -4.87 2.46
CA ARG A 43 0.13 -4.93 1.47
C ARG A 43 -0.57 -6.30 1.37
N ILE A 44 0.02 -7.34 1.96
CA ILE A 44 -0.44 -8.73 1.94
C ILE A 44 -0.98 -9.15 3.31
N TYR A 45 -0.26 -8.80 4.38
CA TYR A 45 -0.65 -9.10 5.75
C TYR A 45 -2.02 -8.48 6.10
N ASP A 46 -2.74 -9.12 7.03
CA ASP A 46 -4.12 -8.79 7.41
C ASP A 46 -5.10 -8.70 6.23
N GLY A 47 -4.85 -9.51 5.19
CA GLY A 47 -5.67 -9.56 3.97
C GLY A 47 -5.07 -8.70 2.86
N PRO A 48 -4.89 -9.26 1.64
CA PRO A 48 -4.41 -8.50 0.49
C PRO A 48 -5.27 -7.27 0.20
N SER A 49 -4.66 -6.25 -0.41
CA SER A 49 -5.34 -5.00 -0.74
C SER A 49 -6.59 -5.23 -1.61
N GLU A 50 -6.56 -6.23 -2.48
CA GLU A 50 -7.65 -6.64 -3.37
C GLU A 50 -8.84 -7.20 -2.59
N VAL A 51 -8.59 -8.00 -1.55
CA VAL A 51 -9.66 -8.55 -0.67
C VAL A 51 -10.37 -7.42 0.06
N HIS A 52 -9.61 -6.45 0.58
CA HIS A 52 -10.18 -5.28 1.22
C HIS A 52 -10.96 -4.41 0.24
N ARG A 53 -10.45 -4.17 -0.98
CA ARG A 53 -11.16 -3.43 -2.03
C ARG A 53 -12.47 -4.13 -2.41
N TRP A 54 -12.47 -5.45 -2.56
CA TRP A 54 -13.67 -6.23 -2.85
C TRP A 54 -14.71 -6.09 -1.73
N SER A 55 -14.30 -6.25 -0.47
CA SER A 55 -15.20 -6.11 0.69
C SER A 55 -15.80 -4.70 0.78
N ILE A 56 -14.99 -3.66 0.50
CA ILE A 56 -15.45 -2.27 0.43
C ILE A 56 -16.46 -2.09 -0.72
N ALA A 57 -16.17 -2.59 -1.92
CA ALA A 57 -17.07 -2.49 -3.07
C ALA A 57 -18.43 -3.15 -2.77
N GLN A 58 -18.42 -4.33 -2.15
CA GLN A 58 -19.64 -5.02 -1.72
C GLN A 58 -20.45 -4.20 -0.71
N ARG A 59 -19.80 -3.51 0.24
CA ARG A 59 -20.49 -2.62 1.18
C ARG A 59 -21.09 -1.40 0.48
N VAL A 60 -20.36 -0.80 -0.47
CA VAL A 60 -20.85 0.34 -1.27
C VAL A 60 -22.06 -0.07 -2.09
N LEU A 61 -22.02 -1.20 -2.80
CA LEU A 61 -23.15 -1.71 -3.58
C LEU A 61 -24.39 -2.01 -2.72
N ARG A 62 -24.21 -2.53 -1.51
CA ARG A 62 -25.33 -2.78 -0.57
C ARG A 62 -25.91 -1.51 0.04
N THR A 63 -25.08 -0.50 0.29
CA THR A 63 -25.52 0.76 0.91
C THR A 63 -26.06 1.74 -0.14
N GLY A 64 -25.64 1.61 -1.39
CA GLY A 64 -25.94 2.53 -2.50
C GLY A 64 -26.71 1.95 -3.67
N GLY A 65 -27.40 0.80 -3.53
CA GLY A 65 -28.39 0.41 -4.55
C GLY A 65 -29.56 1.40 -4.50
N ALA A 66 -29.85 2.25 -5.48
CA ALA A 66 -29.60 2.21 -6.92
C ALA A 66 -29.15 3.59 -7.48
N PRO A 67 -28.54 3.66 -8.67
CA PRO A 67 -28.71 4.84 -9.51
C PRO A 67 -30.20 4.95 -9.90
N GLN A 68 -30.76 6.16 -9.77
CA GLN A 68 -31.97 6.54 -10.51
C GLN A 68 -31.68 6.52 -12.01
#